data_AF-A0A3E0QRE9-F1
#
_entry.id   AF-A0A3E0QRE9-F1
#
_cell.length_a   1.000
_cell.length_b   1.000
_cell.length_c   1.000
_cell.angle_alpha   90.00
_cell.angle_beta   90.00
_cell.angle_gamma   90.00
#
_symmetry.space_group_name_H-M   'P 1'
#
loop_
_entity.id
_entity.type
_entity.pdbx_description
1 polymer ?
#
loop_
_entity_poly.entity_id
_entity_poly.type
_entity_poly.pdbx_seq_one_letter_code
_entity_poly.pdbx_strand_id
1 'polypeptide(L)'
;MIVMSTKIYAPSGIKVTVLSIHDEGEYFMVRSDTSGKVFFAHKDQVQELVDTPEQDSDEIPTRNRRNRRKVTAAKKEPIVVKPQVPTDNRVNLNNLTAEGLTQVLPGVGIKTAKEIIELRQGLPGERFSKLDQLKAVKRIDWDEVFSTGEVYVE
;
A
#
# COMPACT_ATOMS: atom_id res chain seq x y z
N MET A 1 36.16 8.39 -13.84
CA MET A 1 34.75 8.56 -13.44
C MET A 1 33.96 7.49 -14.18
N ILE A 2 33.66 6.36 -13.53
CA ILE A 2 32.88 5.29 -14.16
C ILE A 2 31.43 5.74 -14.09
N VAL A 3 30.83 6.07 -15.23
CA VAL A 3 29.41 6.39 -15.31
C VAL A 3 28.67 5.08 -15.04
N MET A 4 28.26 4.86 -13.79
CA MET A 4 27.42 3.71 -13.43
C MET A 4 26.01 3.99 -13.98
N SER A 5 25.78 3.62 -15.25
CA SER A 5 24.48 3.71 -15.89
C SER A 5 23.48 2.88 -15.09
N THR A 6 22.62 3.54 -14.32
CA THR A 6 21.61 2.89 -13.49
C THR A 6 20.50 2.38 -14.41
N LYS A 7 20.32 1.06 -14.51
CA LYS A 7 19.27 0.46 -15.34
C LYS A 7 18.10 0.01 -14.47
N ILE A 8 16.89 -0.04 -15.01
CA ILE A 8 15.71 -0.56 -14.29
C ILE A 8 15.38 -1.94 -14.83
N TYR A 9 15.13 -2.89 -13.92
CA TYR A 9 14.54 -4.17 -14.26
C TYR A 9 13.02 -4.05 -14.37
N ALA A 10 12.48 -4.03 -15.59
CA ALA A 10 11.09 -3.72 -15.90
C ALA A 10 10.04 -4.62 -15.20
N PRO A 11 10.26 -5.94 -15.01
CA PRO A 11 9.27 -6.80 -14.34
C PRO A 11 9.02 -6.46 -12.87
N SER A 12 9.98 -5.87 -12.17
CA SER A 12 9.84 -5.51 -10.75
C SER A 12 10.04 -4.02 -10.45
N GLY A 13 10.47 -3.22 -11.42
CA GLY A 13 10.79 -1.80 -11.24
C GLY A 13 12.02 -1.54 -10.36
N ILE A 14 12.83 -2.58 -10.10
CA ILE A 14 14.01 -2.47 -9.23
C ILE A 14 15.17 -1.85 -9.99
N LYS A 15 15.90 -0.95 -9.35
CA LYS A 15 17.16 -0.41 -9.87
C LYS A 15 18.24 -1.48 -9.83
N VAL A 16 18.86 -1.69 -10.97
CA VAL A 16 19.86 -2.72 -11.16
C VAL A 16 21.11 -2.17 -11.82
N THR A 17 22.25 -2.65 -11.34
CA THR A 17 23.56 -2.37 -11.91
C THR A 17 24.00 -3.55 -12.77
N VAL A 18 24.39 -3.31 -14.02
CA VAL A 18 24.87 -4.37 -14.94
C VAL A 18 26.31 -4.73 -14.58
N LEU A 19 26.56 -6.03 -14.37
CA LEU A 19 27.89 -6.56 -14.02
C LEU A 19 28.58 -7.23 -15.22
N SER A 20 27.81 -7.96 -16.05
CA SER A 20 28.36 -8.70 -17.20
C SER A 20 27.32 -8.86 -18.30
N ILE A 21 27.79 -8.95 -19.55
CA ILE A 21 26.98 -9.13 -20.75
C ILE A 21 27.28 -10.54 -21.28
N HIS A 22 26.22 -11.31 -21.54
CA HIS A 22 26.31 -12.69 -22.02
C HIS A 22 25.47 -12.86 -23.29
N ASP A 23 25.80 -13.91 -24.07
CA ASP A 23 25.10 -14.32 -25.29
C ASP A 23 24.83 -13.17 -26.26
N GLU A 24 25.93 -12.55 -26.75
CA GLU A 24 25.89 -11.46 -27.74
C GLU A 24 25.02 -10.24 -27.35
N GLY A 25 24.76 -10.05 -26.06
CA GLY A 25 23.97 -8.93 -25.55
C GLY A 25 22.49 -9.25 -25.32
N GLU A 26 22.11 -10.51 -25.38
CA GLU A 26 20.74 -10.95 -25.11
C GLU A 26 20.45 -11.06 -23.60
N TYR A 27 21.47 -11.43 -22.82
CA TYR A 27 21.38 -11.56 -21.36
C TYR A 27 22.35 -10.63 -20.63
N PHE A 28 21.84 -9.98 -19.59
CA PHE A 28 22.61 -9.16 -18.68
C PHE A 28 22.62 -9.80 -17.29
N MET A 29 23.81 -9.97 -16.72
CA MET A 29 23.97 -10.29 -15.31
C MET A 29 23.85 -8.97 -14.54
N VAL A 30 22.79 -8.86 -13.73
CA VAL A 30 22.44 -7.61 -13.04
C VAL A 30 22.38 -7.82 -11.53
N ARG A 31 22.80 -6.82 -10.77
CA ARG A 31 22.71 -6.78 -9.32
C ARG A 31 21.63 -5.79 -8.91
N SER A 32 20.69 -6.24 -8.08
CA SER A 32 19.71 -5.37 -7.44
C SER A 32 20.37 -4.43 -6.44
N ASP A 33 20.11 -3.12 -6.56
CA ASP A 33 20.61 -2.13 -5.61
C ASP A 33 19.82 -2.20 -4.28
N THR A 34 18.56 -2.62 -4.32
CA THR A 34 17.68 -2.70 -3.14
C THR A 34 17.94 -3.96 -2.31
N SER A 35 18.19 -5.10 -2.96
CA SER A 35 18.33 -6.39 -2.28
C SER A 35 19.74 -6.97 -2.33
N GLY A 36 20.65 -6.37 -3.10
CA GLY A 36 22.01 -6.86 -3.31
C GLY A 36 22.12 -8.17 -4.09
N LYS A 37 20.99 -8.81 -4.44
CA LYS A 37 20.93 -10.10 -5.13
C LYS A 37 21.32 -9.94 -6.59
N VAL A 38 22.10 -10.89 -7.10
CA VAL A 38 22.52 -10.96 -8.50
C VAL A 38 21.64 -11.97 -9.24
N PHE A 39 21.17 -11.59 -10.43
CA PHE A 39 20.34 -12.45 -11.29
C PHE A 39 20.54 -12.09 -12.77
N PHE A 40 20.10 -12.97 -13.66
CA PHE A 40 20.13 -12.73 -15.11
C PHE A 40 18.81 -12.10 -15.56
N ALA A 41 18.91 -11.09 -16.41
CA ALA A 41 17.78 -10.38 -17.00
C ALA A 41 17.94 -10.35 -18.52
N HIS A 42 16.84 -10.56 -19.24
CA HIS A 42 16.80 -10.43 -20.70
C HIS A 42 16.97 -8.96 -21.11
N LYS A 43 17.50 -8.71 -22.31
CA LYS A 43 17.63 -7.36 -22.88
C LYS A 43 16.33 -6.55 -22.85
N ASP A 44 15.20 -7.18 -23.15
CA ASP A 44 13.88 -6.54 -23.12
C ASP A 44 13.41 -6.17 -21.70
N GLN A 45 14.05 -6.72 -20.68
CA GLN A 45 13.71 -6.51 -19.28
C GLN A 45 14.61 -5.47 -18.59
N VAL A 46 15.71 -5.04 -19.23
CA VAL A 46 16.66 -4.08 -18.65
C VAL A 46 16.59 -2.79 -19.44
N GLN A 47 15.88 -1.79 -18.90
CA GLN A 47 15.69 -0.51 -19.56
C GLN A 47 16.68 0.51 -19.00
N GLU A 48 17.41 1.17 -19.91
CA GLU A 48 18.35 2.22 -19.56
C GLU A 48 17.59 3.51 -19.24
N LEU A 49 17.73 4.01 -18.02
CA LEU A 49 17.28 5.35 -17.67
C LEU A 49 18.23 6.35 -18.33
N VAL A 50 17.84 6.87 -19.50
CA VAL A 50 18.52 8.02 -20.10
C VAL A 50 17.86 9.28 -19.53
N ASP A 51 18.51 9.89 -18.54
CA ASP A 51 18.17 11.23 -18.08
C ASP A 51 18.50 12.24 -19.20
N THR A 52 17.49 12.61 -19.99
CA THR A 52 17.58 13.76 -20.91
C THR A 52 16.66 14.86 -20.34
N PRO A 53 17.18 16.01 -19.90
CA PRO A 53 16.38 17.19 -19.59
C PRO A 53 16.08 17.99 -20.89
N GLU A 54 15.05 18.85 -20.83
CA GLU A 54 14.52 19.81 -21.85
C GLU A 54 13.31 19.27 -22.64
N GLN A 55 12.06 19.52 -22.18
CA GLN A 55 11.20 20.72 -22.40
C GLN A 55 10.92 20.94 -23.91
N ASP A 56 9.68 20.84 -24.40
CA ASP A 56 8.69 21.91 -24.29
C ASP A 56 7.20 21.49 -24.42
N SER A 57 6.40 22.15 -23.58
CA SER A 57 5.02 22.68 -23.75
C SER A 57 3.95 21.90 -24.56
N ASP A 58 2.89 21.44 -23.89
CA ASP A 58 1.68 22.26 -23.73
C ASP A 58 0.55 21.57 -22.93
N GLU A 59 -0.05 22.38 -22.06
CA GLU A 59 -1.38 22.27 -21.44
C GLU A 59 -1.71 21.14 -20.45
N ILE A 60 -1.86 21.56 -19.19
CA ILE A 60 -2.53 20.82 -18.14
C ILE A 60 -4.04 21.05 -18.28
N PRO A 61 -4.82 19.97 -18.50
CA PRO A 61 -6.07 19.82 -17.79
C PRO A 61 -5.97 18.62 -16.85
N THR A 62 -6.13 18.92 -15.58
CA THR A 62 -6.32 18.00 -14.46
C THR A 62 -7.33 16.89 -14.80
N ARG A 63 -6.89 15.65 -15.06
CA ARG A 63 -7.73 14.46 -14.80
C ARG A 63 -6.92 13.15 -14.80
N ASN A 64 -6.84 12.57 -13.61
CA ASN A 64 -6.53 11.16 -13.32
C ASN A 64 -6.72 10.20 -14.51
N ARG A 65 -5.61 9.70 -15.09
CA ARG A 65 -5.60 8.51 -15.96
C ARG A 65 -4.76 7.42 -15.31
N ARG A 66 -5.34 6.77 -14.30
CA ARG A 66 -4.93 5.43 -13.90
C ARG A 66 -5.20 4.48 -15.07
N ASN A 67 -4.12 3.90 -15.59
CA ASN A 67 -4.03 2.51 -16.03
C ASN A 67 -4.94 2.07 -17.18
N ARG A 68 -4.45 2.26 -18.40
CA ARG A 68 -4.83 1.47 -19.57
C ARG A 68 -4.16 0.09 -19.47
N ARG A 69 -4.77 -0.86 -18.74
CA ARG A 69 -4.40 -2.27 -18.82
C ARG A 69 -5.20 -2.93 -19.95
N LYS A 70 -4.50 -3.41 -20.98
CA LYS A 70 -5.01 -4.28 -22.05
C LYS A 70 -5.71 -5.49 -21.42
N VAL A 71 -7.00 -5.65 -21.69
CA VAL A 71 -7.78 -6.84 -21.36
C VAL A 71 -7.66 -7.81 -22.52
N THR A 72 -6.94 -8.90 -22.32
CA THR A 72 -6.96 -10.07 -23.20
C THR A 72 -8.33 -10.74 -23.10
N ALA A 73 -8.86 -11.12 -24.26
CA ALA A 73 -10.20 -11.68 -24.42
C ALA A 73 -10.34 -13.03 -23.69
N ALA A 74 -11.12 -13.04 -22.61
CA ALA A 74 -11.62 -14.24 -21.98
C ALA A 74 -13.14 -14.33 -22.19
N LYS A 75 -13.58 -15.54 -22.57
CA LYS A 75 -14.95 -15.96 -22.92
C LYS A 75 -16.05 -15.22 -22.13
N LYS A 76 -17.02 -14.66 -22.86
CA LYS A 76 -18.31 -14.19 -22.34
C LYS A 76 -19.19 -15.39 -21.98
N GLU A 77 -19.12 -15.82 -20.73
CA GLU A 77 -20.29 -16.43 -20.08
C GLU A 77 -21.04 -15.30 -19.37
N PRO A 78 -22.38 -15.25 -19.41
CA PRO A 78 -23.14 -14.16 -18.82
C PRO A 78 -22.93 -14.18 -17.30
N ILE A 79 -22.08 -13.29 -16.82
CA ILE A 79 -21.86 -13.04 -15.40
C ILE A 79 -23.21 -12.55 -14.86
N VAL A 80 -23.96 -13.46 -14.23
CA VAL A 80 -25.11 -13.13 -13.40
C VAL A 80 -24.60 -12.11 -12.38
N VAL A 81 -24.99 -10.85 -12.58
CA VAL A 81 -24.66 -9.74 -11.68
C VAL A 81 -25.40 -10.05 -10.38
N LYS A 82 -24.75 -10.82 -9.52
CA LYS A 82 -25.17 -10.93 -8.12
C LYS A 82 -25.15 -9.51 -7.59
N PRO A 83 -26.26 -9.00 -7.01
CA PRO A 83 -26.26 -7.68 -6.39
C PRO A 83 -25.08 -7.66 -5.41
N GLN A 84 -24.14 -6.74 -5.64
CA GLN A 84 -23.02 -6.53 -4.74
C GLN A 84 -23.63 -6.16 -3.40
N VAL A 85 -23.52 -7.06 -2.42
CA VAL A 85 -23.92 -6.79 -1.06
C VAL A 85 -23.10 -5.58 -0.61
N PRO A 86 -23.71 -4.54 -0.01
CA PRO A 86 -22.97 -3.40 0.51
C PRO A 86 -21.86 -3.92 1.43
N THR A 87 -20.60 -3.67 1.09
CA THR A 87 -19.50 -4.02 1.98
C THR A 87 -19.64 -3.14 3.21
N ASP A 88 -19.81 -3.75 4.38
CA ASP A 88 -19.76 -3.04 5.64
C ASP A 88 -18.35 -2.45 5.79
N ASN A 89 -18.21 -1.15 5.57
CA ASN A 89 -16.94 -0.42 5.68
C ASN A 89 -16.55 -0.16 7.15
N ARG A 90 -17.07 -0.96 8.09
CA ARG A 90 -16.78 -0.80 9.50
C ARG A 90 -15.37 -1.30 9.80
N VAL A 91 -14.66 -0.61 10.68
CA VAL A 91 -13.27 -0.89 11.04
C VAL A 91 -13.23 -1.61 12.39
N ASN A 92 -12.47 -2.71 12.46
CA ASN A 92 -12.26 -3.43 13.71
C ASN A 92 -11.19 -2.74 14.58
N LEU A 93 -11.57 -2.28 15.77
CA LEU A 93 -10.67 -1.59 16.71
C LEU A 93 -9.55 -2.47 17.24
N ASN A 94 -9.75 -3.79 17.30
CA ASN A 94 -8.75 -4.73 17.79
C ASN A 94 -7.57 -4.90 16.82
N ASN A 95 -7.67 -4.47 15.56
CA ASN A 95 -6.59 -4.64 14.58
C ASN A 95 -5.81 -3.34 14.32
N LEU A 96 -6.19 -2.23 14.97
CA LEU A 96 -5.58 -0.93 14.72
C LEU A 96 -4.32 -0.70 15.57
N THR A 97 -3.37 0.02 14.99
CA THR A 97 -2.22 0.60 15.69
C THR A 97 -2.62 1.91 16.38
N ALA A 98 -1.73 2.46 17.23
CA ALA A 98 -2.00 3.72 17.91
C ALA A 98 -2.34 4.84 16.92
N GLU A 99 -1.61 4.94 15.82
CA GLU A 99 -1.85 5.91 14.76
C GLU A 99 -3.18 5.64 14.05
N GLY A 100 -3.50 4.37 13.77
CA GLY A 100 -4.79 4.00 13.17
C GLY A 100 -5.97 4.41 14.04
N LEU A 101 -5.88 4.23 15.36
CA LEU A 101 -6.93 4.67 16.29
C LEU A 101 -7.15 6.18 16.24
N THR A 102 -6.10 6.99 16.05
CA THR A 102 -6.26 8.46 15.94
C THR A 102 -6.93 8.91 14.65
N GLN A 103 -6.84 8.11 13.58
CA GLN A 103 -7.46 8.43 12.29
C GLN A 103 -8.94 8.02 12.27
N VAL A 104 -9.28 6.96 13.00
CA VAL A 104 -10.62 6.37 12.98
C VAL A 104 -11.50 6.95 14.08
N LEU A 105 -10.94 7.26 15.25
CA LEU A 105 -11.69 7.77 16.39
C LEU A 105 -11.49 9.29 16.51
N PRO A 106 -12.51 10.10 16.18
CA PRO A 106 -12.41 11.55 16.35
C PRO A 106 -12.21 11.89 17.83
N GLY A 107 -11.35 12.87 18.11
CA GLY A 107 -11.01 13.26 19.49
C GLY A 107 -9.94 12.37 20.16
N VAL A 108 -9.49 11.29 19.52
CA VAL A 108 -8.41 10.44 20.04
C VAL A 108 -7.06 10.93 19.54
N GLY A 109 -6.27 11.52 20.44
CA GLY A 109 -4.86 11.83 20.19
C GLY A 109 -3.94 10.64 20.47
N ILE A 110 -2.67 10.76 20.08
CA ILE A 110 -1.64 9.70 20.21
C ILE A 110 -1.50 9.21 21.66
N LYS A 111 -1.58 10.11 22.65
CA LYS A 111 -1.49 9.74 24.07
C LYS A 111 -2.65 8.83 24.48
N THR A 112 -3.85 9.20 24.09
CA THR A 112 -5.08 8.46 24.42
C THR A 112 -5.16 7.15 23.62
N ALA A 113 -4.68 7.14 22.38
CA ALA A 113 -4.55 5.91 21.59
C ALA A 113 -3.61 4.88 22.24
N LYS A 114 -2.51 5.33 22.84
CA LYS A 114 -1.62 4.45 23.62
C LYS A 114 -2.33 3.89 24.86
N GLU A 115 -3.06 4.74 25.58
CA GLU A 115 -3.87 4.33 26.75
C GLU A 115 -4.92 3.27 26.37
N ILE A 116 -5.55 3.39 25.20
CA ILE A 116 -6.48 2.39 24.66
C ILE A 116 -5.77 1.06 24.36
N ILE A 117 -4.56 1.09 23.79
CA ILE A 117 -3.79 -0.13 23.51
C ILE A 117 -3.32 -0.81 24.80
N GLU A 118 -2.90 -0.04 25.80
CA GLU A 118 -2.58 -0.57 27.12
C GLU A 118 -3.80 -1.23 27.77
N LEU A 119 -4.98 -0.60 27.65
CA LEU A 119 -6.23 -1.15 28.17
C LEU A 119 -6.58 -2.46 27.46
N ARG A 120 -6.40 -2.51 26.14
CA ARG A 120 -6.58 -3.72 25.33
C ARG A 120 -5.69 -4.86 25.81
N GLN A 121 -4.41 -4.58 26.09
CA GLN A 121 -3.44 -5.58 26.57
C GLN A 121 -3.77 -6.08 27.99
N GLY A 122 -4.41 -5.25 28.82
CA GLY A 122 -4.87 -5.64 30.16
C GLY A 122 -6.13 -6.51 30.18
N LEU A 123 -6.82 -6.66 29.05
CA LEU A 123 -8.06 -7.44 28.96
C LEU A 123 -7.78 -8.92 28.63
N PRO A 124 -8.65 -9.84 29.10
CA PRO A 124 -8.51 -11.26 28.79
C PRO A 124 -8.62 -11.50 27.29
N GLY A 125 -7.56 -12.07 26.70
CA GLY A 125 -7.46 -12.30 25.26
C GLY A 125 -6.90 -11.11 24.47
N GLU A 126 -6.33 -10.10 25.15
CA GLU A 126 -5.66 -8.94 24.56
C GLU A 126 -6.49 -8.23 23.49
N ARG A 127 -7.81 -8.18 23.71
CA ARG A 127 -8.77 -7.61 22.78
C ARG A 127 -9.97 -7.05 23.51
N PHE A 128 -10.60 -6.04 22.92
CA PHE A 128 -11.92 -5.61 23.35
C PHE A 128 -12.94 -6.67 22.96
N SER A 129 -13.92 -6.93 23.82
CA SER A 129 -15.09 -7.77 23.51
C SER A 129 -16.37 -6.94 23.41
N LYS A 130 -16.37 -5.73 23.98
CA LYS A 130 -17.50 -4.80 23.97
C LYS A 130 -16.97 -3.39 23.79
N LEU A 131 -17.64 -2.58 22.97
CA LEU A 131 -17.33 -1.16 22.80
C LEU A 131 -17.37 -0.38 24.12
N ASP A 132 -18.22 -0.81 25.07
CA ASP A 132 -18.37 -0.20 26.39
C ASP A 132 -17.06 -0.22 27.23
N GLN A 133 -16.14 -1.16 26.94
CA GLN A 133 -14.83 -1.21 27.60
C GLN A 133 -13.97 0.03 27.30
N LEU A 134 -14.20 0.69 26.16
CA LEU A 134 -13.49 1.93 25.80
C LEU A 134 -13.90 3.11 26.70
N LYS A 135 -15.12 3.09 27.28
CA LYS A 135 -15.62 4.15 28.19
C LYS A 135 -14.81 4.28 29.48
N ALA A 136 -13.96 3.30 29.81
CA ALA A 136 -12.99 3.41 30.89
C ALA A 136 -12.03 4.60 30.69
N VAL A 137 -11.76 4.98 29.44
CA VAL A 137 -10.95 6.16 29.09
C VAL A 137 -11.84 7.41 29.09
N LYS A 138 -11.85 8.15 30.21
CA LYS A 138 -12.77 9.29 30.44
C LYS A 138 -12.46 10.57 29.65
N ARG A 139 -11.42 10.58 28.83
CA ARG A 139 -10.92 11.77 28.12
C ARG A 139 -11.60 12.03 26.77
N ILE A 140 -12.52 11.16 26.37
CA ILE A 140 -13.16 11.14 25.04
C ILE A 140 -14.66 10.99 25.23
N ASP A 141 -15.44 11.68 24.40
CA ASP A 141 -16.88 11.45 24.28
C ASP A 141 -17.14 10.23 23.38
N TRP A 142 -17.27 9.06 24.01
CA TRP A 142 -17.46 7.80 23.29
C TRP A 142 -18.83 7.67 22.64
N ASP A 143 -19.84 8.40 23.11
CA ASP A 143 -21.18 8.30 22.53
C ASP A 143 -21.23 8.99 21.15
N GLU A 144 -20.48 10.08 20.95
CA GLU A 144 -20.30 10.70 19.63
C GLU A 144 -19.52 9.78 18.67
N VAL A 145 -18.44 9.18 19.16
CA VAL A 145 -17.58 8.26 18.38
C VAL A 145 -18.32 7.00 17.93
N PHE A 146 -19.24 6.48 18.74
CA PHE A 146 -20.07 5.33 18.34
C PHE A 146 -21.22 5.73 17.40
N SER A 147 -21.68 6.99 17.47
CA SER A 147 -22.73 7.49 16.57
C SER A 147 -22.31 7.54 15.11
N THR A 148 -21.02 7.63 14.81
CA THR A 148 -20.48 7.56 13.43
C THR A 148 -20.72 6.19 12.80
N GLY A 149 -20.83 5.13 13.61
CA GLY A 149 -21.12 3.76 13.14
C GLY A 149 -20.02 3.13 12.28
N GLU A 150 -18.84 3.76 12.25
CA GLU A 150 -17.68 3.34 11.43
C GLU A 150 -16.83 2.26 12.10
N VAL A 151 -17.06 1.97 13.39
CA VAL A 151 -16.20 1.11 14.19
C VAL A 151 -16.96 -0.01 14.87
N TYR A 152 -16.30 -1.16 14.97
CA TYR A 152 -16.83 -2.33 15.67
C TYR A 152 -15.71 -3.10 16.39
N VAL A 153 -16.12 -4.06 17.20
CA VAL A 153 -15.26 -4.96 17.98
C VAL A 153 -15.76 -6.39 17.77
N GLU A 154 -14.84 -7.34 17.71
CA GLU A 154 -15.08 -8.79 17.50
C GLU A 154 -14.62 -9.62 18.71
#